data_AF-A0A021VRQ7-F1
#
_entry.id   AF-A0A021VRQ7-F1
#
_cell.length_a   1.000
_cell.length_b   1.000
_cell.length_c   1.000
_cell.angle_alpha   90.00
_cell.angle_beta   90.00
_cell.angle_gamma   90.00
#
_symmetry.space_group_name_H-M   'P 1'
#
loop_
_entity.id
_entity.type
_entity.pdbx_description
1 polymer ?
#
loop_
_entity_poly.entity_id
_entity_poly.type
_entity_poly.pdbx_seq_one_letter_code
_entity_poly.pdbx_strand_id
1 'polypeptide(L)'
;LAAGAQRSADGAGELAGGAAQVGDGTAELADGLGLAVEEIPAYTEGERRSLADVVAEPVATADQAEIGFGRGALALFTVLALWLGALGLFAALPAVPADALGTTRSAARQALRAFALPAAVGVGQGLVVTAVVAGTGELSAGGLAQLGLLAALLGVVFAAVNQALVAWLGGAGRLVALVVALVVLAAGVVTATPAWLTGLEGALPVGPAVVAVQAVVQDAAGG
;
A
#
# COMPACT_ATOMS: atom_id res chain seq x y z
N LEU A 1 14.23 78.50 6.54
CA LEU A 1 15.44 77.80 6.03
C LEU A 1 16.04 76.85 7.06
N ALA A 2 16.30 77.28 8.31
CA ALA A 2 16.85 76.43 9.38
C ALA A 2 16.07 75.10 9.63
N ALA A 3 14.75 75.14 9.71
CA ALA A 3 13.93 73.93 9.90
C ALA A 3 13.90 72.97 8.70
N GLY A 4 14.29 73.42 7.51
CA GLY A 4 14.47 72.55 6.34
C GLY A 4 15.83 71.85 6.36
N ALA A 5 16.88 72.58 6.75
CA ALA A 5 18.22 72.02 6.94
C ALA A 5 18.24 70.97 8.06
N GLN A 6 17.53 71.22 9.16
CA GLN A 6 17.42 70.26 10.27
C GLN A 6 16.75 68.95 9.83
N ARG A 7 15.59 69.02 9.15
CA ARG A 7 14.92 67.82 8.63
C ARG A 7 15.76 67.04 7.63
N SER A 8 16.56 67.74 6.82
CA SER A 8 17.48 67.07 5.90
C SER A 8 18.63 66.36 6.64
N ALA A 9 19.12 66.94 7.73
CA ALA A 9 20.14 66.33 8.57
C ALA A 9 19.59 65.09 9.30
N ASP A 10 18.36 65.20 9.84
CA ASP A 10 17.68 64.09 10.51
C ASP A 10 17.43 62.93 9.54
N GLY A 11 16.91 63.21 8.33
CA GLY A 11 16.69 62.19 7.31
C GLY A 11 17.98 61.54 6.78
N ALA A 12 19.09 62.30 6.71
CA ALA A 12 20.40 61.73 6.40
C ALA A 12 20.91 60.80 7.51
N GLY A 13 20.60 61.12 8.78
CA GLY A 13 20.88 60.26 9.93
C GLY A 13 20.07 58.96 9.89
N GLU A 14 18.78 59.04 9.58
CA GLU A 14 17.90 57.87 9.43
C GLU A 14 18.37 56.96 8.27
N LEU A 15 18.75 57.54 7.13
CA LEU A 15 19.33 56.80 6.00
C LEU A 15 20.64 56.12 6.37
N ALA A 16 21.53 56.79 7.10
CA ALA A 16 22.78 56.20 7.57
C ALA A 16 22.52 55.03 8.53
N GLY A 17 21.54 55.17 9.43
CA GLY A 17 21.10 54.10 10.32
C GLY A 17 20.52 52.90 9.57
N GLY A 18 19.65 53.14 8.58
CA GLY A 18 19.09 52.08 7.74
C GLY A 18 20.14 51.36 6.89
N ALA A 19 21.12 52.09 6.36
CA ALA A 19 22.23 51.50 5.60
C ALA A 19 23.12 50.61 6.48
N ALA A 20 23.38 51.03 7.73
CA ALA A 20 24.10 50.20 8.70
C ALA A 20 23.34 48.91 9.02
N GLN A 21 22.02 49.01 9.25
CA GLN A 21 21.19 47.86 9.57
C GLN A 21 21.08 46.84 8.42
N VAL A 22 21.06 47.31 7.17
CA VAL A 22 21.16 46.43 6.00
C VAL A 22 22.52 45.74 5.94
N GLY A 23 23.61 46.49 6.21
CA GLY A 23 24.95 45.93 6.29
C GLY A 23 25.04 44.78 7.29
N ASP A 24 24.56 45.00 8.52
CA ASP A 24 24.55 43.99 9.59
C ASP A 24 23.71 42.76 9.19
N GLY A 25 22.51 42.96 8.63
CA GLY A 25 21.66 41.85 8.17
C GLY A 25 22.27 41.02 7.04
N THR A 26 23.04 41.66 6.14
CA THR A 26 23.76 40.92 5.08
C THR A 26 24.95 40.12 5.62
N ALA A 27 25.61 40.60 6.68
CA ALA A 27 26.68 39.87 7.34
C ALA A 27 26.12 38.65 8.09
N GLU A 28 25.02 38.81 8.81
CA GLU A 28 24.35 37.71 9.51
C GLU A 28 23.84 36.63 8.54
N LEU A 29 23.32 37.04 7.37
CA LEU A 29 22.93 36.09 6.32
C LEU A 29 24.15 35.34 5.77
N ALA A 30 25.28 36.01 5.55
CA ALA A 30 26.49 35.38 5.05
C ALA A 30 27.06 34.36 6.05
N ASP A 31 27.06 34.71 7.34
CA ASP A 31 27.48 33.82 8.42
C ASP A 31 26.54 32.61 8.54
N GLY A 32 25.22 32.84 8.51
CA GLY A 32 24.23 31.77 8.50
C GLY A 32 24.34 30.84 7.29
N LEU A 33 24.66 31.38 6.11
CA LEU A 33 24.92 30.57 4.91
C LEU A 33 26.21 29.75 5.04
N GLY A 34 27.25 30.31 5.66
CA GLY A 34 28.49 29.60 5.96
C GLY A 34 28.27 28.42 6.90
N LEU A 35 27.54 28.65 8.00
CA LEU A 35 27.17 27.59 8.95
C LEU A 35 26.29 26.51 8.29
N ALA A 36 25.33 26.90 7.44
CA ALA A 36 24.51 25.95 6.70
C ALA A 36 25.35 25.10 5.73
N VAL A 37 26.37 25.68 5.08
CA VAL A 37 27.30 24.94 4.22
C VAL A 37 28.17 23.98 5.03
N GLU A 38 28.59 24.34 6.25
CA GLU A 38 29.32 23.45 7.16
C GLU A 38 28.42 22.33 7.73
N GLU A 39 27.12 22.60 7.93
CA GLU A 39 26.14 21.59 8.37
C GLU A 39 25.73 20.62 7.25
N ILE A 40 26.02 20.90 5.97
CA ILE A 40 25.85 19.90 4.91
C ILE A 40 26.96 18.86 5.09
N PRO A 41 26.65 17.65 5.60
CA PRO A 41 27.66 16.62 5.76
C PRO A 41 28.14 16.25 4.35
N ALA A 42 29.45 16.30 4.12
CA ALA A 42 30.03 15.74 2.92
C ALA A 42 29.77 14.23 2.93
N TYR A 43 28.64 13.81 2.36
CA TYR A 43 28.36 12.41 2.06
C TYR A 43 29.49 11.91 1.16
N THR A 44 30.40 11.19 1.79
CA THR A 44 31.50 10.52 1.11
C THR A 44 30.90 9.66 -0.01
N GLU A 45 31.61 9.60 -1.14
CA GLU A 45 31.30 8.78 -2.32
C GLU A 45 31.01 7.29 -2.00
N GLY A 46 31.27 6.84 -0.77
CA GLY A 46 31.01 5.48 -0.27
C GLY A 46 29.53 5.13 -0.05
N GLU A 47 28.64 6.08 0.26
CA GLU A 47 27.21 5.79 0.49
C GLU A 47 26.33 5.97 -0.76
N ARG A 48 26.86 6.61 -1.80
CA ARG A 48 26.16 6.82 -3.08
C ARG A 48 25.94 5.54 -3.90
N ARG A 49 26.50 4.40 -3.49
CA ARG A 49 26.22 3.10 -4.13
C ARG A 49 25.05 2.31 -3.53
N SER A 50 24.50 2.71 -2.37
CA SER A 50 23.29 2.07 -1.81
C SER A 50 22.00 2.86 -2.08
N LEU A 51 22.10 4.06 -2.69
CA LEU A 51 20.97 4.92 -3.05
C LEU A 51 20.76 5.02 -4.57
N ALA A 52 21.25 4.04 -5.33
CA ALA A 52 20.92 3.86 -6.74
C ALA A 52 19.78 2.83 -6.95
N ASP A 53 19.13 2.37 -5.86
CA ASP A 53 18.03 1.38 -5.91
C ASP A 53 16.74 1.88 -5.25
N VAL A 54 16.57 3.21 -5.10
CA VAL A 54 15.34 3.83 -4.57
C VAL A 54 14.80 4.92 -5.52
N VAL A 55 15.05 4.77 -6.82
CA VAL A 55 14.54 5.68 -7.88
C VAL A 55 13.26 5.15 -8.54
N ALA A 56 12.59 4.14 -7.96
CA ALA A 56 11.37 3.57 -8.54
C ALA A 56 10.23 3.37 -7.53
N GLU A 57 10.06 4.28 -6.58
CA GLU A 57 8.79 4.40 -5.87
C GLU A 57 8.27 5.83 -6.06
N PRO A 58 7.28 6.06 -6.92
CA PRO A 58 6.54 7.31 -6.86
C PRO A 58 5.87 7.34 -5.50
N VAL A 59 6.31 8.26 -4.63
CA VAL A 59 5.58 8.63 -3.43
C VAL A 59 4.16 8.98 -3.89
N ALA A 60 3.18 8.25 -3.37
CA ALA A 60 1.79 8.44 -3.71
C ALA A 60 1.44 9.92 -3.52
N THR A 61 1.15 10.60 -4.64
CA THR A 61 0.54 11.92 -4.62
C THR A 61 -0.83 11.74 -3.98
N ALA A 62 -0.91 12.07 -2.69
CA ALA A 62 -2.15 12.35 -2.00
C ALA A 62 -2.71 13.66 -2.56
N ASP A 63 -3.16 13.63 -3.82
CA ASP A 63 -3.75 14.79 -4.45
C ASP A 63 -5.09 14.41 -5.08
N GLN A 64 -6.08 15.20 -4.69
CA GLN A 64 -7.49 15.20 -5.09
C GLN A 64 -8.39 14.14 -4.45
N ALA A 65 -8.95 14.57 -3.32
CA ALA A 65 -10.27 14.16 -2.84
C ALA A 65 -11.38 14.51 -3.87
N GLU A 66 -11.39 13.79 -4.98
CA GLU A 66 -12.65 13.46 -5.66
C GLU A 66 -13.28 12.30 -4.85
N ILE A 67 -14.60 12.22 -4.75
CA ILE A 67 -15.31 11.08 -4.11
C ILE A 67 -15.25 9.85 -5.05
N GLY A 68 -14.05 9.52 -5.51
CA GLY A 68 -13.69 8.36 -6.29
C GLY A 68 -12.58 7.64 -5.52
N PHE A 69 -12.86 6.41 -5.12
CA PHE A 69 -11.87 5.50 -4.58
C PHE A 69 -10.75 5.32 -5.62
N GLY A 70 -9.68 6.12 -5.55
CA GLY A 70 -8.59 6.09 -6.54
C GLY A 70 -7.91 4.73 -6.64
N ARG A 71 -6.93 4.58 -7.56
CA ARG A 71 -6.26 3.30 -7.86
C ARG A 71 -5.76 2.51 -6.64
N GLY A 72 -5.34 3.18 -5.56
CA GLY A 72 -4.94 2.51 -4.31
C GLY A 72 -6.09 1.74 -3.66
N ALA A 73 -7.30 2.27 -3.74
CA ALA A 73 -8.50 1.61 -3.25
C ALA A 73 -8.95 0.45 -4.17
N LEU A 74 -8.73 0.52 -5.48
CA LEU A 74 -8.98 -0.62 -6.38
C LEU A 74 -8.18 -1.86 -5.96
N ALA A 75 -6.90 -1.69 -5.63
CA ALA A 75 -6.06 -2.79 -5.17
C ALA A 75 -6.57 -3.37 -3.83
N LEU A 76 -6.92 -2.50 -2.88
CA LEU A 76 -7.50 -2.90 -1.60
C LEU A 76 -8.79 -3.72 -1.78
N PHE A 77 -9.74 -3.18 -2.54
CA PHE A 77 -11.03 -3.82 -2.76
C PHE A 77 -10.90 -5.11 -3.57
N THR A 78 -9.94 -5.21 -4.49
CA THR A 78 -9.62 -6.45 -5.19
C THR A 78 -9.22 -7.53 -4.21
N VAL A 79 -8.25 -7.27 -3.34
CA VAL A 79 -7.78 -8.25 -2.34
C VAL A 79 -8.89 -8.61 -1.35
N LEU A 80 -9.64 -7.61 -0.87
CA LEU A 80 -10.75 -7.82 0.05
C LEU A 80 -11.87 -8.65 -0.59
N ALA A 81 -12.22 -8.40 -1.85
CA ALA A 81 -13.22 -9.16 -2.59
C ALA A 81 -12.79 -10.62 -2.78
N LEU A 82 -11.52 -10.87 -3.12
CA LEU A 82 -10.98 -12.23 -3.26
C LEU A 82 -10.99 -12.99 -1.92
N TRP A 83 -10.63 -12.31 -0.83
CA TRP A 83 -10.63 -12.91 0.51
C TRP A 83 -12.04 -13.26 0.96
N LEU A 84 -12.98 -12.30 0.85
CA LEU A 84 -14.37 -12.50 1.24
C LEU A 84 -15.09 -13.50 0.33
N GLY A 85 -14.78 -13.54 -0.96
CA GLY A 85 -15.30 -14.54 -1.89
C GLY A 85 -14.83 -15.96 -1.52
N ALA A 86 -13.54 -16.12 -1.20
CA ALA A 86 -13.00 -17.39 -0.71
C ALA A 86 -13.64 -17.82 0.62
N LEU A 87 -13.84 -16.88 1.55
CA LEU A 87 -14.53 -17.14 2.81
C LEU A 87 -15.99 -17.55 2.60
N GLY A 88 -16.69 -16.86 1.69
CA GLY A 88 -18.08 -17.15 1.32
C GLY A 88 -18.25 -18.57 0.77
N LEU A 89 -17.26 -19.07 0.01
CA LEU A 89 -17.25 -20.45 -0.49
C LEU A 89 -17.34 -21.47 0.66
N PHE A 90 -16.56 -21.28 1.72
CA PHE A 90 -16.57 -22.16 2.89
C PHE A 90 -17.68 -21.84 3.90
N ALA A 91 -18.42 -20.75 3.72
CA ALA A 91 -19.71 -20.54 4.38
C ALA A 91 -20.79 -21.42 3.73
N ALA A 92 -20.78 -21.55 2.39
CA ALA A 92 -21.75 -22.32 1.61
C ALA A 92 -21.44 -23.82 1.52
N LEU A 93 -20.15 -24.20 1.45
CA LEU A 93 -19.71 -25.59 1.31
C LEU A 93 -18.99 -26.09 2.59
N PRO A 94 -19.21 -27.35 3.00
CA PRO A 94 -18.42 -27.94 4.07
C PRO A 94 -16.95 -28.08 3.64
N ALA A 95 -16.02 -27.52 4.43
CA ALA A 95 -14.58 -27.54 4.13
C ALA A 95 -13.97 -28.95 4.11
N VAL A 96 -14.63 -29.91 4.77
CA VAL A 96 -14.24 -31.32 4.85
C VAL A 96 -15.44 -32.20 4.49
N PRO A 97 -15.40 -32.96 3.38
CA PRO A 97 -16.44 -33.94 3.07
C PRO A 97 -16.39 -35.12 4.07
N ALA A 98 -17.55 -35.53 4.58
CA ALA A 98 -17.71 -36.56 5.61
C ALA A 98 -17.21 -37.96 5.20
N ASP A 99 -16.99 -38.20 3.90
CA ASP A 99 -16.56 -39.49 3.34
C ASP A 99 -15.06 -39.82 3.56
N ALA A 100 -14.33 -38.99 4.31
CA ALA A 100 -12.91 -39.20 4.60
C ALA A 100 -12.62 -40.20 5.74
N LEU A 101 -13.63 -40.64 6.50
CA LEU A 101 -13.44 -41.42 7.73
C LEU A 101 -13.37 -42.95 7.55
N GLY A 102 -13.17 -43.47 6.32
CA GLY A 102 -13.26 -44.92 6.08
C GLY A 102 -12.42 -45.52 4.96
N THR A 103 -11.43 -44.82 4.38
CA THR A 103 -10.68 -45.34 3.22
C THR A 103 -9.18 -45.47 3.45
N THR A 104 -8.58 -46.56 2.94
CA THR A 104 -7.13 -46.84 2.93
C THR A 104 -6.35 -46.06 1.87
N ARG A 105 -6.94 -45.05 1.22
CA ARG A 105 -6.25 -44.22 0.21
C ARG A 105 -5.40 -43.13 0.88
N SER A 106 -4.31 -42.74 0.21
CA SER A 106 -3.39 -41.74 0.77
C SER A 106 -4.09 -40.42 1.09
N ALA A 107 -3.96 -39.97 2.33
CA ALA A 107 -4.55 -38.73 2.84
C ALA A 107 -4.23 -37.52 1.95
N ALA A 108 -3.02 -37.47 1.39
CA ALA A 108 -2.59 -36.41 0.48
C ALA A 108 -3.39 -36.37 -0.84
N ARG A 109 -3.75 -37.53 -1.43
CA ARG A 109 -4.54 -37.56 -2.67
C ARG A 109 -5.99 -37.16 -2.42
N GLN A 110 -6.51 -37.48 -1.24
CA GLN A 110 -7.87 -37.09 -0.84
C GLN A 110 -7.95 -35.61 -0.52
N ALA A 111 -6.94 -35.04 0.15
CA ALA A 111 -6.81 -33.59 0.37
C ALA A 111 -6.72 -32.81 -0.95
N LEU A 112 -5.88 -33.26 -1.90
CA LEU A 112 -5.77 -32.62 -3.22
C LEU A 112 -7.09 -32.64 -4.01
N ARG A 113 -7.83 -33.75 -3.95
CA ARG A 113 -9.16 -33.84 -4.60
C ARG A 113 -10.19 -32.95 -3.91
N ALA A 114 -10.17 -32.88 -2.58
CA ALA A 114 -11.04 -32.00 -1.83
C ALA A 114 -10.75 -30.51 -2.10
N PHE A 115 -9.49 -30.17 -2.42
CA PHE A 115 -9.09 -28.80 -2.77
C PHE A 115 -9.32 -28.45 -4.25
N ALA A 116 -9.47 -29.42 -5.15
CA ALA A 116 -9.64 -29.15 -6.58
C ALA A 116 -10.83 -28.24 -6.88
N LEU A 117 -11.97 -28.46 -6.22
CA LEU A 117 -13.16 -27.61 -6.38
C LEU A 117 -12.93 -26.20 -5.79
N PRO A 118 -12.47 -26.04 -4.53
CA PRO A 118 -12.08 -24.73 -4.01
C PRO A 118 -11.07 -23.97 -4.86
N ALA A 119 -10.06 -24.65 -5.41
CA ALA A 119 -9.08 -24.03 -6.29
C ALA A 119 -9.72 -23.55 -7.60
N ALA A 120 -10.59 -24.35 -8.22
CA ALA A 120 -11.30 -23.97 -9.44
C ALA A 120 -12.22 -22.77 -9.21
N VAL A 121 -12.93 -22.74 -8.08
CA VAL A 121 -13.73 -21.57 -7.69
C VAL A 121 -12.83 -20.36 -7.42
N GLY A 122 -11.68 -20.57 -6.77
CA GLY A 122 -10.64 -19.56 -6.54
C GLY A 122 -10.17 -18.88 -7.84
N VAL A 123 -9.89 -19.68 -8.87
CA VAL A 123 -9.56 -19.15 -10.21
C VAL A 123 -10.74 -18.40 -10.80
N GLY A 124 -11.94 -18.99 -10.78
CA GLY A 124 -13.15 -18.37 -11.32
C GLY A 124 -13.47 -17.01 -10.69
N GLN A 125 -13.40 -16.91 -9.36
CA GLN A 125 -13.62 -15.64 -8.66
C GLN A 125 -12.54 -14.60 -9.00
N GLY A 126 -11.27 -15.03 -9.16
CA GLY A 126 -10.18 -14.15 -9.58
C GLY A 126 -10.46 -13.47 -10.91
N LEU A 127 -10.94 -14.25 -11.87
CA LEU A 127 -11.33 -13.74 -13.19
C LEU A 127 -12.57 -12.84 -13.13
N VAL A 128 -13.57 -13.18 -12.30
CA VAL A 128 -14.76 -12.33 -12.09
C VAL A 128 -14.38 -10.98 -11.49
N VAL A 129 -13.55 -10.96 -10.45
CA VAL A 129 -13.06 -9.70 -9.85
C VAL A 129 -12.30 -8.87 -10.88
N THR A 130 -11.45 -9.51 -11.68
CA THR A 130 -10.72 -8.83 -12.76
C THR A 130 -11.66 -8.25 -13.81
N ALA A 131 -12.73 -8.96 -14.17
CA ALA A 131 -13.75 -8.46 -15.11
C ALA A 131 -14.53 -7.27 -14.54
N VAL A 132 -14.82 -7.27 -13.24
CA VAL A 132 -15.43 -6.12 -12.55
C VAL A 132 -14.50 -4.92 -12.61
N VAL A 133 -13.20 -5.12 -12.32
CA VAL A 133 -12.19 -4.06 -12.42
C VAL A 133 -12.04 -3.56 -13.87
N ALA A 134 -12.11 -4.44 -14.88
CA ALA A 134 -12.10 -4.04 -16.29
C ALA A 134 -13.24 -3.07 -16.64
N GLY A 135 -14.39 -3.19 -15.97
CA GLY A 135 -15.54 -2.29 -16.16
C GLY A 135 -15.30 -0.85 -15.71
N THR A 136 -14.25 -0.58 -14.93
CA THR A 136 -13.85 0.78 -14.53
C THR A 136 -13.17 1.55 -15.65
N GLY A 137 -12.59 0.85 -16.62
CA GLY A 137 -11.79 1.46 -17.69
C GLY A 137 -10.44 2.03 -17.23
N GLU A 138 -10.03 1.81 -15.97
CA GLU A 138 -8.81 2.38 -15.41
C GLU A 138 -7.51 1.66 -15.81
N LEU A 139 -7.61 0.42 -16.32
CA LEU A 139 -6.46 -0.44 -16.62
C LEU A 139 -6.38 -0.76 -18.11
N SER A 140 -5.15 -0.78 -18.64
CA SER A 140 -4.86 -1.26 -19.99
C SER A 140 -5.14 -2.76 -20.14
N ALA A 141 -5.27 -3.25 -21.37
CA ALA A 141 -5.49 -4.68 -21.64
C ALA A 141 -4.36 -5.58 -21.07
N GLY A 142 -3.11 -5.08 -21.09
CA GLY A 142 -1.97 -5.75 -20.48
C GLY A 142 -2.07 -5.81 -18.95
N GLY A 143 -2.45 -4.70 -18.32
CA GLY A 143 -2.68 -4.63 -16.88
C GLY A 143 -3.80 -5.55 -16.42
N LEU A 144 -4.90 -5.63 -17.18
CA LEU A 144 -6.00 -6.55 -16.89
C LEU A 144 -5.58 -8.02 -17.02
N ALA A 145 -4.71 -8.36 -17.99
CA ALA A 145 -4.21 -9.72 -18.12
C ALA A 145 -3.30 -10.12 -16.94
N GLN A 146 -2.40 -9.22 -16.53
CA GLN A 146 -1.54 -9.42 -15.36
C GLN A 146 -2.38 -9.53 -14.07
N LEU A 147 -3.33 -8.62 -13.89
CA LEU A 147 -4.26 -8.64 -12.77
C LEU A 147 -5.08 -9.94 -12.75
N GLY A 148 -5.56 -10.40 -13.91
CA GLY A 148 -6.31 -11.65 -14.04
C GLY A 148 -5.52 -12.87 -13.58
N LEU A 149 -4.27 -12.97 -14.01
CA LEU A 149 -3.39 -14.08 -13.60
C LEU A 149 -3.10 -14.03 -12.09
N LEU A 150 -2.77 -12.85 -11.58
CA LEU A 150 -2.48 -12.64 -10.17
C LEU A 150 -3.72 -12.91 -9.30
N ALA A 151 -4.88 -12.37 -9.67
CA ALA A 151 -6.14 -12.53 -8.95
C ALA A 151 -6.59 -14.00 -8.94
N ALA A 152 -6.39 -14.75 -10.04
CA ALA A 152 -6.65 -16.18 -10.07
C ALA A 152 -5.74 -16.95 -9.11
N LEU A 153 -4.45 -16.64 -9.08
CA LEU A 153 -3.49 -17.24 -8.15
C LEU A 153 -3.83 -16.92 -6.69
N LEU A 154 -4.10 -15.65 -6.39
CA LEU A 154 -4.53 -15.22 -5.06
C LEU A 154 -5.84 -15.87 -4.64
N GLY A 155 -6.80 -16.02 -5.56
CA GLY A 155 -8.05 -16.73 -5.29
C GLY A 155 -7.82 -18.18 -4.88
N VAL A 156 -6.86 -18.89 -5.49
CA VAL A 156 -6.45 -20.25 -5.08
C VAL A 156 -5.78 -20.23 -3.70
N VAL A 157 -4.84 -19.31 -3.46
CA VAL A 157 -4.14 -19.20 -2.18
C VAL A 157 -5.12 -18.90 -1.04
N PHE A 158 -6.02 -17.94 -1.23
CA PHE A 158 -7.01 -17.58 -0.23
C PHE A 158 -8.01 -18.70 0.00
N ALA A 159 -8.41 -19.44 -1.04
CA ALA A 159 -9.21 -20.65 -0.87
C ALA A 159 -8.48 -21.70 -0.02
N ALA A 160 -7.17 -21.92 -0.23
CA ALA A 160 -6.38 -22.88 0.55
C ALA A 160 -6.30 -22.46 2.03
N VAL A 161 -6.04 -21.18 2.29
CA VAL A 161 -5.92 -20.63 3.63
C VAL A 161 -7.25 -20.71 4.38
N ASN A 162 -8.34 -20.32 3.74
CA ASN A 162 -9.68 -20.42 4.34
C ASN A 162 -10.08 -21.88 4.57
N GLN A 163 -9.74 -22.79 3.65
CA GLN A 163 -9.96 -24.23 3.87
C GLN A 163 -9.19 -24.73 5.09
N ALA A 164 -7.92 -24.37 5.22
CA ALA A 164 -7.08 -24.78 6.35
C ALA A 164 -7.65 -24.25 7.68
N LEU A 165 -8.03 -22.97 7.72
CA LEU A 165 -8.63 -22.36 8.91
C LEU A 165 -9.93 -23.06 9.32
N VAL A 166 -10.86 -23.27 8.38
CA VAL A 166 -12.14 -23.93 8.66
C VAL A 166 -11.97 -25.42 8.98
N ALA A 167 -11.04 -26.10 8.31
CA ALA A 167 -10.77 -27.51 8.56
C ALA A 167 -10.13 -27.75 9.95
N TRP A 168 -9.26 -26.85 10.42
CA TRP A 168 -8.57 -27.00 11.71
C TRP A 168 -9.38 -26.46 12.89
N LEU A 169 -10.02 -25.31 12.73
CA LEU A 169 -10.71 -24.60 13.82
C LEU A 169 -12.24 -24.75 13.76
N GLY A 170 -12.78 -25.45 12.76
CA GLY A 170 -14.22 -25.61 12.56
C GLY A 170 -14.91 -24.26 12.41
N GLY A 171 -15.99 -24.05 13.19
CA GLY A 171 -16.74 -22.79 13.19
C GLY A 171 -15.89 -21.56 13.59
N ALA A 172 -14.90 -21.72 14.47
CA ALA A 172 -14.04 -20.61 14.89
C ALA A 172 -13.10 -20.14 13.76
N GLY A 173 -12.74 -21.03 12.83
CA GLY A 173 -11.92 -20.66 11.66
C GLY A 173 -12.58 -19.60 10.78
N ARG A 174 -13.91 -19.64 10.66
CA ARG A 174 -14.67 -18.60 9.94
C ARG A 174 -14.59 -17.24 10.63
N LEU A 175 -14.65 -17.21 11.97
CA LEU A 175 -14.51 -15.96 12.73
C LEU A 175 -13.11 -15.37 12.56
N VAL A 176 -12.07 -16.20 12.62
CA VAL A 176 -10.69 -15.76 12.37
C VAL A 176 -10.55 -15.14 10.98
N ALA A 177 -11.11 -15.78 9.95
CA ALA A 177 -11.07 -15.25 8.58
C ALA A 177 -11.83 -13.91 8.44
N LEU A 178 -12.93 -13.72 9.17
CA LEU A 178 -13.63 -12.43 9.24
C LEU A 178 -12.78 -11.35 9.93
N VAL A 179 -12.10 -11.70 11.03
CA VAL A 179 -11.20 -10.77 11.72
C VAL A 179 -10.05 -10.35 10.79
N VAL A 180 -9.47 -11.28 10.02
CA VAL A 180 -8.46 -10.94 9.01
C VAL A 180 -9.01 -9.95 7.97
N ALA A 181 -10.23 -10.17 7.47
CA ALA A 181 -10.86 -9.24 6.53
C ALA A 181 -11.05 -7.83 7.13
N LEU A 182 -11.47 -7.76 8.40
CA LEU A 182 -11.63 -6.51 9.12
C LEU A 182 -10.29 -5.80 9.34
N VAL A 183 -9.23 -6.55 9.67
CA VAL A 183 -7.87 -6.03 9.83
C VAL A 183 -7.38 -5.42 8.52
N VAL A 184 -7.57 -6.10 7.39
CA VAL A 184 -7.15 -5.62 6.06
C VAL A 184 -7.89 -4.36 5.68
N LEU A 185 -9.20 -4.30 5.93
CA LEU A 185 -10.00 -3.11 5.72
C LEU A 185 -9.52 -1.95 6.60
N ALA A 186 -9.23 -2.22 7.88
CA ALA A 186 -8.75 -1.21 8.81
C ALA A 186 -7.38 -0.67 8.41
N ALA A 187 -6.43 -1.55 8.06
CA ALA A 187 -5.09 -1.16 7.59
C ALA A 187 -5.14 -0.34 6.29
N GLY A 188 -6.11 -0.62 5.42
CA GLY A 188 -6.33 0.14 4.18
C GLY A 188 -6.90 1.53 4.36
N VAL A 189 -7.65 1.77 5.44
CA VAL A 189 -8.37 3.02 5.69
C VAL A 189 -7.66 3.90 6.73
N VAL A 190 -6.96 3.26 7.68
CA VAL A 190 -6.30 3.94 8.80
C VAL A 190 -4.81 4.08 8.49
N THR A 191 -4.36 5.33 8.37
CA THR A 191 -2.95 5.67 8.11
C THR A 191 -2.02 5.44 9.31
N ALA A 192 -2.58 5.19 10.49
CA ALA A 192 -1.86 4.90 11.72
C ALA A 192 -1.89 3.41 12.03
N THR A 193 -1.03 2.62 11.39
CA THR A 193 -0.90 1.18 11.64
C THR A 193 0.00 0.94 12.86
N PRO A 194 -0.50 0.34 13.96
CA PRO A 194 0.35 -0.02 15.10
C PRO A 194 1.43 -1.04 14.70
N ALA A 195 2.62 -0.98 15.31
CA ALA A 195 3.75 -1.85 14.97
C ALA A 195 3.50 -3.37 15.17
N TRP A 196 2.51 -3.75 15.99
CA TRP A 196 2.10 -5.15 16.15
C TRP A 196 1.24 -5.65 14.98
N LEU A 197 0.58 -4.74 14.25
CA LEU A 197 -0.26 -5.03 13.09
C LEU A 197 0.60 -5.27 11.83
N THR A 198 1.67 -4.49 11.65
CA THR A 198 2.63 -4.71 10.53
C THR A 198 3.34 -6.06 10.62
N GLY A 199 3.62 -6.55 11.84
CA GLY A 199 4.18 -7.89 12.04
C GLY A 199 3.21 -9.02 11.66
N LEU A 200 1.90 -8.82 11.89
CA LEU A 200 0.86 -9.79 11.49
C LEU A 200 0.56 -9.73 10.00
N GLU A 201 0.61 -8.56 9.37
CA GLU A 201 0.46 -8.39 7.92
C GLU A 201 1.52 -9.15 7.13
N GLY A 202 2.78 -9.15 7.59
CA GLY A 202 3.86 -9.92 6.95
C GLY A 202 3.73 -11.44 7.12
N ALA A 203 3.10 -11.89 8.22
CA ALA A 203 2.87 -13.30 8.49
C ALA A 203 1.61 -13.85 7.78
N LEU A 204 0.63 -12.99 7.52
CA LEU A 204 -0.61 -13.35 6.83
C LEU A 204 -0.43 -13.23 5.31
N PRO A 205 -1.00 -14.15 4.52
CA PRO A 205 -0.89 -14.13 3.06
C PRO A 205 -1.55 -12.90 2.41
N VAL A 206 -2.30 -12.11 3.19
CA VAL A 206 -3.00 -10.92 2.70
C VAL A 206 -2.06 -9.73 2.54
N GLY A 207 -1.03 -9.58 3.37
CA GLY A 207 -0.07 -8.47 3.26
C GLY A 207 0.69 -8.48 1.92
N PRO A 208 1.39 -9.57 1.58
CA PRO A 208 2.05 -9.70 0.27
C PRO A 208 1.09 -9.58 -0.91
N ALA A 209 -0.17 -10.02 -0.75
CA ALA A 209 -1.18 -9.90 -1.80
C ALA A 209 -1.56 -8.45 -2.10
N VAL A 210 -1.72 -7.61 -1.06
CA VAL A 210 -2.00 -6.18 -1.23
C VAL A 210 -0.86 -5.49 -1.98
N VAL A 211 0.39 -5.75 -1.56
CA VAL A 211 1.58 -5.18 -2.22
C VAL A 211 1.66 -5.61 -3.68
N ALA A 212 1.46 -6.90 -3.98
CA ALA A 212 1.52 -7.43 -5.34
C ALA A 212 0.44 -6.82 -6.25
N VAL A 213 -0.80 -6.71 -5.77
CA VAL A 213 -1.89 -6.11 -6.56
C VAL A 213 -1.65 -4.61 -6.75
N GLN A 214 -1.16 -3.89 -5.74
CA GLN A 214 -0.80 -2.48 -5.86
C GLN A 214 0.28 -2.27 -6.93
N ALA A 215 1.33 -3.09 -6.95
CA ALA A 215 2.39 -3.01 -7.95
C ALA A 215 1.84 -3.17 -9.39
N VAL A 216 0.97 -4.17 -9.62
CA VAL A 216 0.34 -4.39 -10.94
C VAL A 216 -0.57 -3.23 -11.34
N VAL A 217 -1.38 -2.71 -10.40
CA VAL A 217 -2.32 -1.61 -10.68
C VAL A 217 -1.58 -0.30 -10.95
N GLN A 218 -0.45 -0.06 -10.29
CA GLN A 218 0.37 1.14 -10.50
C GLN A 218 1.16 1.08 -11.81
N ASP A 219 1.81 -0.05 -12.11
CA ASP A 219 2.57 -0.28 -13.35
C ASP A 219 1.67 -0.15 -14.59
N ALA A 220 0.50 -0.80 -14.54
CA ALA A 220 -0.46 -0.80 -15.63
C ALA A 220 -1.08 0.57 -15.95
N ALA A 221 -0.92 1.56 -15.06
CA ALA A 221 -1.45 2.91 -15.21
C ALA A 221 -0.37 3.95 -15.57
N GLY A 222 0.90 3.55 -15.61
CA GLY A 222 2.03 4.40 -16.02
C GLY A 222 2.51 4.17 -17.47
N GLY A 223 1.89 3.23 -18.19
CA GLY A 223 2.15 2.93 -19.60
C GLY A 223 1.22 3.62 -20.59
#